data_AF-A0A225VMI1-F1
#
_entry.id   AF-A0A225VMI1-F1
#
_cell.length_a   1.000
_cell.length_b   1.000
_cell.length_c   1.000
_cell.angle_alpha   90.00
_cell.angle_beta   90.00
_cell.angle_gamma   90.00
#
_symmetry.space_group_name_H-M   'P 1'
#
loop_
_entity.id
_entity.type
_entity.pdbx_description
1 polymer ?
#
loop_
_entity_poly.entity_id
_entity_poly.type
_entity_poly.pdbx_seq_one_letter_code
_entity_poly.pdbx_strand_id
1 'polypeptide(L)'
;MYEREEGTEVPVSQSSSDYCLHTGVKPANDMGETLDMWMAVVGGQVVDVAANGQCGWLAFLAAKENIAEGFIGLTPEVVKAGMDFKKQMINCMLTTLTKEADLEPQEFEVELQASGLATDAHTSFEQSCSLLAQHYVAQRKKSVKTNVQGKYWFRTAQLKAMAKHARLPIFVLDVDGNNMARMQVYTYRKVTTRVGGDVEIGVVHSAPTQKALALV
;
A
#
# COMPACT_ATOMS: atom_id res chain seq x y z
N MET A 1 -6.00 0.38 -67.52
CA MET A 1 -5.07 0.01 -66.43
C MET A 1 -5.49 0.81 -65.22
N TYR A 2 -5.76 0.12 -64.12
CA TYR A 2 -6.18 0.72 -62.85
C TYR A 2 -4.95 1.23 -62.12
N GLU A 3 -4.92 2.52 -61.78
CA GLU A 3 -3.99 3.06 -60.80
C GLU A 3 -4.78 3.52 -59.56
N ARG A 4 -4.18 3.24 -58.41
CA ARG A 4 -4.79 2.98 -57.12
C ARG A 4 -4.65 4.24 -56.27
N GLU A 5 -5.74 4.74 -55.69
CA GLU A 5 -5.73 5.86 -54.74
C GLU A 5 -4.95 5.46 -53.48
N GLU A 6 -3.88 6.20 -53.17
CA GLU A 6 -3.11 6.07 -51.93
C GLU A 6 -3.90 6.71 -50.78
N GLY A 7 -4.29 5.88 -49.82
CA GLY A 7 -4.96 6.28 -48.59
C GLY A 7 -4.02 7.10 -47.70
N THR A 8 -4.48 8.29 -47.34
CA THR A 8 -3.89 9.15 -46.33
C THR A 8 -4.02 8.50 -44.94
N GLU A 9 -2.91 7.98 -44.41
CA GLU A 9 -2.83 7.53 -43.03
C GLU A 9 -2.93 8.72 -42.07
N VAL A 10 -3.97 8.70 -41.23
CA VAL A 10 -4.18 9.64 -40.13
C VAL A 10 -3.25 9.24 -38.99
N PRO A 11 -2.44 10.14 -38.39
CA PRO A 11 -1.55 9.76 -37.30
C PRO A 11 -2.38 9.39 -36.07
N VAL A 12 -2.28 8.13 -35.65
CA VAL A 12 -2.82 7.66 -34.37
C VAL A 12 -2.13 8.44 -33.26
N SER A 13 -2.89 9.28 -32.56
CA SER A 13 -2.44 10.00 -31.39
C SER A 13 -2.00 8.99 -30.32
N GLN A 14 -0.69 8.91 -30.11
CA GLN A 14 -0.12 8.23 -28.96
C GLN A 14 -0.62 8.93 -27.69
N SER A 15 -1.60 8.32 -27.02
CA SER A 15 -1.98 8.76 -25.68
C SER A 15 -0.80 8.46 -24.75
N SER A 16 -0.09 9.51 -24.36
CA SER A 16 0.96 9.51 -23.33
C SER A 16 0.40 8.98 -22.00
N SER A 17 0.47 7.67 -21.79
CA SER A 17 0.26 7.03 -20.48
C SER A 17 1.56 6.90 -19.66
N ASP A 18 2.65 7.51 -20.12
CA ASP A 18 4.00 7.35 -19.54
C ASP A 18 4.26 8.16 -18.26
N TYR A 19 3.23 8.73 -17.61
CA TYR A 19 3.40 9.49 -16.36
C TYR A 19 2.95 8.78 -15.08
N CYS A 20 2.46 7.54 -15.15
CA CYS A 20 2.16 6.76 -13.95
C CYS A 20 3.31 5.79 -13.65
N LEU A 21 4.33 6.26 -12.93
CA LEU A 21 5.31 5.36 -12.32
C LEU A 21 4.60 4.56 -11.22
N HIS A 22 4.10 3.38 -11.60
CA HIS A 22 3.42 2.46 -10.69
C HIS A 22 4.44 1.89 -9.69
N THR A 23 4.49 2.49 -8.50
CA THR A 23 5.49 2.19 -7.46
C THR A 23 5.04 1.15 -6.42
N GLY A 24 4.10 0.24 -6.75
CA GLY A 24 3.80 -0.87 -5.85
C GLY A 24 2.82 -1.95 -6.33
N VAL A 25 3.07 -3.19 -5.89
CA VAL A 25 2.26 -4.45 -5.93
C VAL A 25 1.85 -4.98 -7.32
N LYS A 26 1.88 -6.32 -7.47
CA LYS A 26 1.48 -7.01 -8.71
C LYS A 26 0.10 -6.51 -9.18
N PRO A 27 -0.04 -6.11 -10.47
CA PRO A 27 -1.32 -5.69 -11.00
C PRO A 27 -2.37 -6.78 -10.79
N ALA A 28 -3.60 -6.35 -10.55
CA ALA A 28 -4.71 -7.27 -10.54
C ALA A 28 -4.76 -8.05 -11.85
N ASN A 29 -4.98 -9.35 -11.76
CA ASN A 29 -4.94 -10.27 -12.89
C ASN A 29 -6.33 -10.47 -13.53
N ASP A 30 -7.33 -9.68 -13.14
CA ASP A 30 -8.70 -9.80 -13.65
C ASP A 30 -9.42 -8.44 -13.80
N MET A 31 -10.64 -8.51 -14.33
CA MET A 31 -11.47 -7.35 -14.66
C MET A 31 -12.02 -6.62 -13.42
N GLY A 32 -11.88 -7.17 -12.22
CA GLY A 32 -12.52 -6.63 -11.02
C GLY A 32 -14.04 -6.77 -11.03
N GLU A 33 -14.66 -6.14 -10.05
CA GLU A 33 -16.10 -5.89 -10.01
C GLU A 33 -16.37 -4.48 -9.50
N THR A 34 -17.58 -3.96 -9.69
CA THR A 34 -17.92 -2.60 -9.23
C THR A 34 -17.75 -2.47 -7.71
N LEU A 35 -17.35 -1.28 -7.24
CA LEU A 35 -17.24 -1.02 -5.79
C LEU A 35 -18.55 -1.30 -5.05
N ASP A 36 -19.69 -0.96 -5.67
CA ASP A 36 -21.03 -1.21 -5.11
C ASP A 36 -21.30 -2.71 -4.91
N MET A 37 -20.90 -3.54 -5.88
CA MET A 37 -21.01 -5.00 -5.76
C MET A 37 -20.18 -5.51 -4.58
N TRP A 38 -18.94 -5.03 -4.44
CA TRP A 38 -18.09 -5.39 -3.30
C TRP A 38 -18.70 -4.98 -1.98
N MET A 39 -19.24 -3.76 -1.87
CA MET A 39 -19.89 -3.29 -0.64
C MET A 39 -21.12 -4.11 -0.29
N ALA A 40 -21.94 -4.47 -1.28
CA ALA A 40 -23.10 -5.34 -1.09
C ALA A 40 -22.69 -6.72 -0.57
N VAL A 41 -21.63 -7.30 -1.14
CA VAL A 41 -21.11 -8.62 -0.75
C VAL A 41 -20.51 -8.61 0.64
N VAL A 42 -19.66 -7.63 0.98
CA VAL A 42 -19.02 -7.55 2.31
C VAL A 42 -19.93 -6.98 3.40
N GLY A 43 -21.13 -6.53 3.05
CA GLY A 43 -22.02 -5.80 3.97
C GLY A 43 -21.39 -4.50 4.49
N GLY A 44 -20.53 -3.89 3.68
CA GLY A 44 -19.70 -2.74 4.06
C GLY A 44 -20.30 -1.42 3.60
N GLN A 45 -19.71 -0.34 4.08
CA GLN A 45 -19.98 1.01 3.61
C GLN A 45 -18.65 1.75 3.39
N VAL A 46 -18.65 2.64 2.41
CA VAL A 46 -17.50 3.51 2.15
C VAL A 46 -17.55 4.67 3.13
N VAL A 47 -16.43 4.91 3.83
CA VAL A 47 -16.27 6.03 4.74
C VAL A 47 -15.04 6.85 4.36
N ASP A 48 -15.19 8.16 4.39
CA ASP A 48 -14.13 9.08 3.99
C ASP A 48 -13.17 9.39 5.13
N VAL A 49 -11.89 9.56 4.80
CA VAL A 49 -10.85 9.98 5.74
C VAL A 49 -10.07 11.16 5.17
N ALA A 50 -9.43 11.93 6.05
CA ALA A 50 -8.67 13.11 5.64
C ALA A 50 -7.61 12.80 4.55
N ALA A 51 -7.72 13.49 3.41
CA ALA A 51 -6.82 13.37 2.27
C ALA A 51 -5.52 14.19 2.44
N ASN A 52 -4.69 13.80 3.42
CA ASN A 52 -3.48 14.55 3.81
C ASN A 52 -2.19 13.71 3.72
N GLY A 53 -2.22 12.61 2.96
CA GLY A 53 -1.12 11.65 2.85
C GLY A 53 -0.94 10.75 4.08
N GLN A 54 -1.79 10.89 5.12
CA GLN A 54 -1.87 10.00 6.28
C GLN A 54 -3.13 9.12 6.24
N CYS A 55 -3.91 9.20 5.14
CA CYS A 55 -5.22 8.55 4.98
C CYS A 55 -5.18 7.04 5.27
N GLY A 56 -4.13 6.31 4.89
CA GLY A 56 -4.06 4.87 5.18
C GLY A 56 -3.99 4.53 6.67
N TRP A 57 -3.35 5.38 7.50
CA TRP A 57 -3.38 5.20 8.96
C TRP A 57 -4.79 5.42 9.53
N LEU A 58 -5.50 6.42 8.99
CA LEU A 58 -6.85 6.79 9.41
C LEU A 58 -7.88 5.77 8.92
N ALA A 59 -7.77 5.30 7.69
CA ALA A 59 -8.64 4.30 7.08
C ALA A 59 -8.56 2.98 7.84
N PHE A 60 -7.35 2.54 8.20
CA PHE A 60 -7.20 1.34 9.03
C PHE A 60 -7.83 1.52 10.41
N LEU A 61 -7.61 2.68 11.05
CA LEU A 61 -8.22 2.96 12.35
C LEU A 61 -9.76 2.98 12.27
N ALA A 62 -10.33 3.59 11.23
CA ALA A 62 -11.76 3.64 11.00
C ALA A 62 -12.34 2.23 10.79
N ALA A 63 -11.67 1.41 9.96
CA ALA A 63 -12.07 0.02 9.72
C ALA A 63 -11.97 -0.84 10.99
N LYS A 64 -10.88 -0.71 11.76
CA LYS A 64 -10.65 -1.46 12.99
C LYS A 64 -11.70 -1.17 14.07
N GLU A 65 -12.11 0.09 14.18
CA GLU A 65 -13.08 0.55 15.18
C GLU A 65 -14.53 0.59 14.65
N ASN A 66 -14.75 0.14 13.40
CA ASN A 66 -16.05 0.13 12.71
C ASN A 66 -16.76 1.50 12.72
N ILE A 67 -16.03 2.56 12.39
CA ILE A 67 -16.55 3.95 12.37
C ILE A 67 -17.32 4.23 11.09
N ALA A 68 -18.56 4.70 11.21
CA ALA A 68 -19.45 4.98 10.08
C ALA A 68 -19.29 6.41 9.53
N GLU A 69 -18.96 7.36 10.39
CA GLU A 69 -18.93 8.79 10.07
C GLU A 69 -17.63 9.21 9.36
N GLY A 70 -16.65 8.32 9.31
CA GLY A 70 -15.33 8.60 8.76
C GLY A 70 -14.49 9.57 9.62
N PHE A 71 -13.33 9.95 9.09
CA PHE A 71 -12.34 10.78 9.77
C PHE A 71 -11.89 11.98 8.91
N ILE A 72 -12.85 12.75 8.39
CA ILE A 72 -12.57 14.01 7.68
C ILE A 72 -12.20 15.12 8.68
N GLY A 73 -13.04 15.32 9.71
CA GLY A 73 -12.82 16.28 10.80
C GLY A 73 -12.12 15.64 11.98
N LEU A 74 -10.79 15.60 11.98
CA LEU A 74 -10.02 14.91 13.01
C LEU A 74 -10.13 15.59 14.38
N THR A 75 -10.87 14.96 15.30
CA THR A 75 -10.93 15.40 16.71
C THR A 75 -9.58 15.16 17.42
N PRO A 76 -9.29 15.84 18.54
CA PRO A 76 -8.07 15.58 19.32
C PRO A 76 -7.90 14.10 19.71
N GLU A 77 -8.99 13.40 20.02
CA GLU A 77 -9.01 11.99 20.39
C GLU A 77 -8.63 11.10 19.22
N VAL A 78 -9.21 11.35 18.04
CA VAL A 78 -8.86 10.62 16.80
C VAL A 78 -7.40 10.86 16.42
N VAL A 79 -6.91 12.11 16.54
CA VAL A 79 -5.50 12.42 16.30
C VAL A 79 -4.60 11.66 17.27
N LYS A 80 -4.95 11.60 18.56
CA LYS A 80 -4.19 10.85 19.56
C LYS A 80 -4.17 9.36 19.23
N ALA A 81 -5.33 8.75 18.99
CA ALA A 81 -5.45 7.33 18.65
C ALA A 81 -4.66 6.98 17.38
N GLY A 82 -4.80 7.78 16.31
CA GLY A 82 -4.06 7.59 15.07
C GLY A 82 -2.54 7.76 15.26
N MET A 83 -2.11 8.70 16.11
CA MET A 83 -0.69 8.86 16.44
C MET A 83 -0.12 7.70 17.24
N ASP A 84 -0.86 7.21 18.24
CA ASP A 84 -0.43 6.08 19.07
C ASP A 84 -0.32 4.81 18.23
N PHE A 85 -1.34 4.56 17.40
CA PHE A 85 -1.35 3.45 16.44
C PHE A 85 -0.20 3.54 15.43
N LYS A 86 -0.01 4.69 14.77
CA LYS A 86 1.10 4.88 13.82
C LYS A 86 2.47 4.66 14.48
N LYS A 87 2.68 5.19 15.69
CA LYS A 87 3.93 5.00 16.42
C LYS A 87 4.19 3.52 16.70
N GLN A 88 3.15 2.78 17.11
CA GLN A 88 3.24 1.35 17.36
C GLN A 88 3.63 0.59 16.09
N MET A 89 2.97 0.86 14.96
CA MET A 89 3.23 0.16 13.71
C MET A 89 4.63 0.44 13.17
N ILE A 90 5.06 1.71 13.18
CA ILE A 90 6.42 2.06 12.75
C ILE A 90 7.46 1.43 13.66
N ASN A 91 7.23 1.35 14.98
CA ASN A 91 8.15 0.63 15.86
C ASN A 91 8.24 -0.86 15.49
N CYS A 92 7.11 -1.52 15.18
CA CYS A 92 7.13 -2.90 14.68
C CYS A 92 7.95 -3.02 13.39
N MET A 93 7.77 -2.12 12.43
CA MET A 93 8.56 -2.10 11.19
C MET A 93 10.06 -1.96 11.46
N LEU A 94 10.45 -1.05 12.35
CA LEU A 94 11.85 -0.85 12.72
C LEU A 94 12.48 -2.11 13.34
N THR A 95 11.72 -2.88 14.13
CA THR A 95 12.25 -4.11 14.77
C THR A 95 12.51 -5.25 13.79
N THR A 96 11.81 -5.29 12.64
CA THR A 96 11.97 -6.34 11.63
C THR A 96 12.74 -5.89 10.39
N LEU A 97 13.04 -4.59 10.27
CA LEU A 97 13.57 -3.96 9.06
C LEU A 97 14.73 -4.72 8.43
N THR A 98 15.83 -4.95 9.15
CA THR A 98 17.02 -5.60 8.59
C THR A 98 16.74 -7.04 8.13
N LYS A 99 15.88 -7.77 8.87
CA LYS A 99 15.53 -9.15 8.53
C LYS A 99 14.63 -9.20 7.30
N GLU A 100 13.65 -8.31 7.20
CA GLU A 100 12.78 -8.22 6.03
C GLU A 100 13.54 -7.72 4.80
N ALA A 101 14.48 -6.79 4.97
CA ALA A 101 15.33 -6.30 3.89
C ALA A 101 16.24 -7.39 3.30
N ASP A 102 16.78 -8.27 4.14
CA ASP A 102 17.58 -9.43 3.70
C ASP A 102 16.72 -10.51 3.02
N LEU A 103 15.52 -10.77 3.56
CA LEU A 103 14.62 -11.81 3.05
C LEU A 103 13.89 -11.40 1.75
N GLU A 104 13.57 -10.12 1.60
CA GLU A 104 12.78 -9.58 0.48
C GLU A 104 13.46 -8.33 -0.13
N PRO A 105 14.66 -8.48 -0.74
CA PRO A 105 15.48 -7.35 -1.19
C PRO A 105 14.82 -6.50 -2.27
N GLN A 106 13.96 -7.08 -3.10
CA GLN A 106 13.21 -6.33 -4.11
C GLN A 106 12.16 -5.39 -3.48
N GLU A 107 11.45 -5.85 -2.45
CA GLU A 107 10.46 -5.04 -1.73
C GLU A 107 11.15 -3.92 -0.94
N PHE A 108 12.33 -4.21 -0.39
CA PHE A 108 13.16 -3.22 0.29
C PHE A 108 13.61 -2.10 -0.66
N GLU A 109 14.06 -2.44 -1.86
CA GLU A 109 14.45 -1.46 -2.88
C GLU A 109 13.27 -0.58 -3.33
N VAL A 110 12.09 -1.19 -3.55
CA VAL A 110 10.86 -0.45 -3.87
C VAL A 110 10.53 0.58 -2.79
N GLU A 111 10.65 0.20 -1.50
CA GLU A 111 10.36 1.11 -0.40
C GLU A 111 11.40 2.23 -0.26
N LEU A 112 12.69 1.95 -0.51
CA LEU A 112 13.74 2.99 -0.56
C LEU A 112 13.44 4.03 -1.64
N GLN A 113 13.12 3.58 -2.85
CA GLN A 113 12.77 4.45 -3.98
C GLN A 113 11.51 5.26 -3.69
N ALA A 114 10.45 4.63 -3.18
CA ALA A 114 9.20 5.30 -2.82
C ALA A 114 9.39 6.32 -1.68
N SER A 115 10.36 6.08 -0.79
CA SER A 115 10.77 6.99 0.28
C SER A 115 11.67 8.13 -0.19
N GLY A 116 12.02 8.16 -1.48
CA GLY A 116 12.93 9.15 -2.08
C GLY A 116 14.35 9.07 -1.51
N LEU A 117 14.79 7.88 -1.11
CA LEU A 117 16.11 7.63 -0.56
C LEU A 117 17.02 7.17 -1.70
N ALA A 118 18.00 7.99 -2.05
CA ALA A 118 18.98 7.64 -3.06
C ALA A 118 20.01 6.68 -2.45
N THR A 119 20.18 5.53 -3.09
CA THR A 119 21.27 4.59 -2.87
C THR A 119 22.10 4.52 -4.15
N ASP A 120 23.40 4.30 -4.01
CA ASP A 120 24.31 4.12 -5.14
C ASP A 120 25.07 2.80 -5.00
N ALA A 121 25.93 2.48 -5.97
CA ALA A 121 26.73 1.26 -5.99
C ALA A 121 27.71 1.14 -4.79
N HIS A 122 27.93 2.22 -4.04
CA HIS A 122 28.80 2.26 -2.88
C HIS A 122 28.05 2.22 -1.55
N THR A 123 26.71 2.31 -1.58
CA THR A 123 25.87 2.29 -0.39
C THR A 123 25.77 0.86 0.13
N SER A 124 26.26 0.62 1.35
CA SER A 124 26.18 -0.70 1.98
C SER A 124 24.74 -1.04 2.38
N PHE A 125 24.47 -2.34 2.57
CA PHE A 125 23.17 -2.81 3.05
C PHE A 125 22.79 -2.17 4.39
N GLU A 126 23.73 -2.05 5.32
CA GLU A 126 23.53 -1.42 6.63
C GLU A 126 23.25 0.08 6.49
N GLN A 127 23.93 0.76 5.56
CA GLN A 127 23.67 2.17 5.27
C GLN A 127 22.26 2.36 4.70
N SER A 128 21.84 1.53 3.75
CA SER A 128 20.47 1.55 3.21
C SER A 128 19.43 1.28 4.29
N CYS A 129 19.65 0.29 5.16
CA CYS A 129 18.77 0.01 6.29
C CYS A 129 18.69 1.21 7.24
N SER A 130 19.83 1.86 7.52
CA SER A 130 19.89 3.04 8.38
C SER A 130 19.13 4.22 7.78
N LEU A 131 19.26 4.47 6.47
CA LEU A 131 18.51 5.51 5.76
C LEU A 131 17.01 5.28 5.87
N LEU A 132 16.54 4.06 5.62
CA LEU A 132 15.11 3.74 5.72
C LEU A 132 14.61 3.81 7.17
N ALA A 133 15.40 3.34 8.14
CA ALA A 133 15.08 3.46 9.56
C ALA A 133 14.92 4.93 9.98
N GLN A 134 15.84 5.80 9.56
CA GLN A 134 15.76 7.24 9.84
C GLN A 134 14.54 7.87 9.17
N HIS A 135 14.21 7.45 7.95
CA HIS A 135 12.99 7.88 7.27
C HIS A 135 11.73 7.52 8.08
N TYR A 136 11.61 6.27 8.53
CA TYR A 136 10.48 5.83 9.36
C TYR A 136 10.42 6.57 10.71
N VAL A 137 11.55 6.82 11.36
CA VAL A 137 11.61 7.64 12.58
C VAL A 137 11.11 9.05 12.32
N ALA A 138 11.43 9.65 11.16
CA ALA A 138 10.88 10.94 10.76
C ALA A 138 9.37 10.87 10.47
N GLN A 139 8.89 9.83 9.79
CA GLN A 139 7.47 9.60 9.51
C GLN A 139 6.64 9.45 10.80
N ARG A 140 7.19 8.75 11.79
CA ARG A 140 6.60 8.53 13.12
C ARG A 140 6.31 9.83 13.88
N LYS A 141 7.13 10.86 13.68
CA LYS A 141 6.99 12.17 14.35
C LYS A 141 5.94 13.08 13.73
N LYS A 142 5.56 12.84 12.46
CA LYS A 142 4.57 13.68 11.76
C LYS A 142 3.19 13.44 12.34
N SER A 143 2.35 14.46 12.48
CA SER A 143 0.98 14.22 12.96
C SER A 143 0.11 13.58 11.88
N VAL A 144 -0.83 12.71 12.25
CA VAL A 144 -1.85 12.18 11.32
C VAL A 144 -2.78 13.25 10.77
N LYS A 145 -2.82 14.45 11.40
CA LYS A 145 -3.58 15.60 10.89
C LYS A 145 -2.80 16.48 9.90
N THR A 146 -1.49 16.29 9.80
CA THR A 146 -0.62 17.15 8.99
C THR A 146 -0.55 16.63 7.56
N ASN A 147 -0.64 17.52 6.58
CA ASN A 147 -0.37 17.18 5.19
C ASN A 147 1.11 16.81 5.00
N VAL A 148 1.38 15.67 4.36
CA VAL A 148 2.74 15.18 4.15
C VAL A 148 3.07 14.96 2.68
N GLN A 149 4.35 15.13 2.36
CA GLN A 149 4.90 14.84 1.03
C GLN A 149 4.77 13.36 0.67
N GLY A 150 4.73 13.06 -0.64
CA GLY A 150 4.58 11.71 -1.20
C GLY A 150 5.54 10.66 -0.64
N LYS A 151 6.76 11.06 -0.29
CA LYS A 151 7.76 10.19 0.32
C LYS A 151 7.37 9.66 1.71
N TYR A 152 6.43 10.30 2.40
CA TYR A 152 5.93 9.89 3.72
C TYR A 152 4.53 9.28 3.67
N TRP A 153 4.00 9.06 2.46
CA TRP A 153 2.69 8.45 2.29
C TRP A 153 2.66 7.05 2.86
N PHE A 154 1.47 6.66 3.27
CA PHE A 154 1.15 5.31 3.65
C PHE A 154 1.22 4.38 2.42
N ARG A 155 1.85 3.21 2.55
CA ARG A 155 2.11 2.26 1.46
C ARG A 155 2.03 0.80 1.93
N THR A 156 2.39 -0.10 1.03
CA THR A 156 2.41 -1.57 1.18
C THR A 156 3.16 -2.02 2.43
N ALA A 157 4.32 -1.43 2.75
CA ALA A 157 5.11 -1.81 3.91
C ALA A 157 4.34 -1.62 5.23
N GLN A 158 3.57 -0.54 5.33
CA GLN A 158 2.74 -0.27 6.51
C GLN A 158 1.55 -1.24 6.60
N LEU A 159 0.88 -1.57 5.49
CA LEU A 159 -0.20 -2.58 5.46
C LEU A 159 0.31 -3.98 5.87
N LYS A 160 1.47 -4.39 5.36
CA LYS A 160 2.15 -5.63 5.77
C LYS A 160 2.43 -5.64 7.27
N ALA A 161 2.90 -4.52 7.82
CA ALA A 161 3.14 -4.39 9.26
C ALA A 161 1.84 -4.48 10.08
N MET A 162 0.75 -3.87 9.59
CA MET A 162 -0.56 -3.96 10.24
C MET A 162 -1.12 -5.38 10.23
N ALA A 163 -1.04 -6.10 9.12
CA ALA A 163 -1.52 -7.48 9.03
C ALA A 163 -0.78 -8.39 10.04
N LYS A 164 0.55 -8.23 10.12
CA LYS A 164 1.37 -8.90 11.15
C LYS A 164 0.92 -8.54 12.57
N HIS A 165 0.70 -7.26 12.83
CA HIS A 165 0.37 -6.79 14.17
C HIS A 165 -1.03 -7.23 14.62
N ALA A 166 -2.03 -7.05 13.74
CA ALA A 166 -3.42 -7.40 14.00
C ALA A 166 -3.66 -8.91 14.04
N ARG A 167 -2.71 -9.72 13.55
CA ARG A 167 -2.84 -11.18 13.42
C ARG A 167 -4.05 -11.58 12.57
N LEU A 168 -4.41 -10.72 11.62
CA LEU A 168 -5.58 -10.86 10.75
C LEU A 168 -5.20 -10.44 9.33
N PRO A 169 -5.81 -11.06 8.30
CA PRO A 169 -5.69 -10.57 6.94
C PRO A 169 -6.31 -9.17 6.81
N ILE A 170 -5.68 -8.29 6.04
CA ILE A 170 -6.25 -6.99 5.66
C ILE A 170 -6.63 -7.05 4.20
N PHE A 171 -7.88 -6.76 3.91
CA PHE A 171 -8.41 -6.68 2.56
C PHE A 171 -8.41 -5.22 2.11
N VAL A 172 -7.83 -4.96 0.94
CA VAL A 172 -7.78 -3.64 0.31
C VAL A 172 -8.46 -3.74 -1.04
N LEU A 173 -9.47 -2.91 -1.27
CA LEU A 173 -10.09 -2.74 -2.57
C LEU A 173 -9.37 -1.61 -3.30
N ASP A 174 -8.68 -1.96 -4.38
CA ASP A 174 -8.05 -1.02 -5.29
C ASP A 174 -9.03 -0.66 -6.39
N VAL A 175 -9.53 0.57 -6.37
CA VAL A 175 -10.61 1.07 -7.23
C VAL A 175 -10.01 1.92 -8.35
N ASP A 176 -10.26 1.53 -9.60
CA ASP A 176 -9.80 2.29 -10.76
C ASP A 176 -10.77 3.41 -11.17
N GLY A 177 -10.37 4.19 -12.19
CA GLY A 177 -11.16 5.32 -12.68
C GLY A 177 -12.52 4.95 -13.30
N ASN A 178 -12.79 3.67 -13.56
CA ASN A 178 -14.07 3.16 -14.05
C ASN A 178 -14.93 2.58 -12.91
N ASN A 179 -14.59 2.86 -11.65
CA ASN A 179 -15.22 2.28 -10.46
C ASN A 179 -15.10 0.75 -10.36
N MET A 180 -14.13 0.17 -11.07
CA MET A 180 -13.83 -1.27 -10.98
C MET A 180 -12.81 -1.49 -9.87
N ALA A 181 -13.19 -2.32 -8.91
CA ALA A 181 -12.42 -2.63 -7.73
C ALA A 181 -11.86 -4.05 -7.80
N ARG A 182 -10.58 -4.20 -7.41
CA ARG A 182 -9.92 -5.50 -7.21
C ARG A 182 -9.42 -5.64 -5.79
N MET A 183 -9.48 -6.86 -5.27
CA MET A 183 -9.07 -7.14 -3.90
C MET A 183 -7.59 -7.55 -3.83
N GLN A 184 -6.86 -6.86 -2.96
CA GLN A 184 -5.56 -7.28 -2.47
C GLN A 184 -5.70 -7.76 -1.02
N VAL A 185 -4.99 -8.84 -0.68
CA VAL A 185 -4.98 -9.42 0.66
C VAL A 185 -3.59 -9.32 1.22
N TYR A 186 -3.46 -8.60 2.33
CA TYR A 186 -2.23 -8.45 3.09
C TYR A 186 -2.27 -9.43 4.25
N THR A 187 -1.26 -10.29 4.34
CA THR A 187 -1.13 -11.31 5.38
C THR A 187 0.31 -11.37 5.87
N TYR A 188 0.64 -12.40 6.62
CA TYR A 188 2.01 -12.69 7.04
C TYR A 188 2.30 -14.18 6.96
N ARG A 189 3.57 -14.52 6.79
CA ARG A 189 4.05 -15.90 6.79
C ARG A 189 5.30 -16.03 7.65
N LYS A 190 5.49 -17.22 8.22
CA LYS A 190 6.71 -17.58 8.93
C LYS A 190 7.77 -18.04 7.92
N VAL A 191 9.00 -17.57 8.09
CA VAL A 191 10.15 -17.94 7.26
C VAL A 191 11.28 -18.37 8.18
N THR A 192 11.80 -19.58 7.96
CA THR A 192 12.98 -20.06 8.67
C THR A 192 14.23 -19.51 7.98
N THR A 193 15.05 -18.81 8.75
CA THR A 193 16.28 -18.19 8.25
C THR A 193 17.40 -19.22 8.07
N ARG A 194 18.40 -18.91 7.24
CA ARG A 194 19.54 -19.81 6.94
C ARG A 194 20.37 -20.18 8.18
N VAL A 195 20.41 -19.30 9.18
CA VAL A 195 21.16 -19.47 10.43
C VAL A 195 20.33 -20.14 11.54
N GLY A 196 19.11 -20.58 11.23
CA GLY A 196 18.17 -21.11 12.22
C GLY A 196 17.43 -19.98 12.96
N GLY A 197 16.14 -20.20 13.18
CA GLY A 197 15.24 -19.21 13.77
C GLY A 197 14.20 -18.71 12.78
N ASP A 198 13.02 -18.41 13.30
CA ASP A 198 11.86 -18.04 12.50
C ASP A 198 11.60 -16.54 12.55
N VAL A 199 11.29 -15.98 11.38
CA VAL A 199 10.93 -14.58 11.21
C VAL A 199 9.56 -14.52 10.54
N GLU A 200 8.69 -13.66 11.04
CA GLU A 200 7.42 -13.37 10.39
C GLU A 200 7.60 -12.19 9.44
N ILE A 201 7.29 -12.42 8.17
CA ILE A 201 7.32 -11.38 7.15
C ILE A 201 5.93 -11.11 6.62
N GLY A 202 5.65 -9.86 6.28
CA GLY A 202 4.39 -9.48 5.66
C GLY A 202 4.37 -9.78 4.16
N VAL A 203 3.26 -10.25 3.64
CA VAL A 203 3.07 -10.60 2.23
C VAL A 203 1.78 -9.99 1.69
N VAL A 204 1.73 -9.82 0.36
CA VAL A 204 0.55 -9.32 -0.34
C VAL A 204 0.25 -10.22 -1.53
N HIS A 205 -1.03 -10.51 -1.73
CA HIS A 205 -1.52 -11.34 -2.82
C HIS A 205 -2.79 -10.72 -3.41
N SER A 206 -2.93 -10.75 -4.73
CA SER A 206 -4.19 -10.43 -5.38
C SER A 206 -5.17 -11.58 -5.17
N ALA A 207 -6.41 -11.27 -4.74
CA ALA A 207 -7.49 -12.25 -4.66
C ALA A 207 -8.32 -12.18 -5.95
N PRO A 208 -8.47 -13.29 -6.71
CA PRO A 208 -9.30 -13.31 -7.89
C PRO A 208 -10.74 -12.95 -7.55
N THR A 209 -11.29 -11.97 -8.26
CA THR A 209 -12.60 -11.36 -8.01
C THR A 209 -13.69 -12.42 -7.92
N GLN A 210 -13.80 -13.30 -8.91
CA GLN A 210 -14.82 -14.36 -8.92
C GLN A 210 -14.73 -15.31 -7.72
N LYS A 211 -13.52 -15.61 -7.24
CA LYS A 211 -13.34 -16.49 -6.07
C LYS A 211 -13.69 -15.77 -4.78
N ALA A 212 -13.28 -14.51 -4.66
CA ALA A 212 -13.52 -13.71 -3.46
C ALA A 212 -15.00 -13.36 -3.28
N LEU A 213 -15.74 -13.10 -4.36
CA LEU A 213 -17.18 -12.88 -4.31
C LEU A 213 -17.97 -14.15 -3.93
N ALA A 214 -17.41 -15.34 -4.16
CA ALA A 214 -18.06 -16.62 -3.82
C ALA A 214 -17.83 -17.05 -2.36
N LEU A 215 -17.02 -16.32 -1.58
CA LEU A 215 -16.67 -16.64 -0.19
C LEU A 215 -17.54 -15.93 0.85
N VAL A 216 -18.44 -15.05 0.42
CA VAL A 216 -19.32 -14.22 1.26
C VAL A 216 -20.76 -14.57 0.95
#